data_AF-A0A1B6LZQ3-F1
#
_entry.id   AF-A0A1B6LZQ3-F1
#
_cell.length_a   1.000
_cell.length_b   1.000
_cell.length_c   1.000
_cell.angle_alpha   90.00
_cell.angle_beta   90.00
_cell.angle_gamma   90.00
#
_symmetry.space_group_name_H-M   'P 1'
#
loop_
_entity.id
_entity.type
_entity.pdbx_description
1 polymer ?
#
loop_
_entity_poly.entity_id
_entity_poly.type
_entity_poly.pdbx_seq_one_letter_code
_entity_poly.pdbx_strand_id
1 'polypeptide(L)'
;MSGNLDDHENKLISAHLQNMKLTCEDSFEELRMNWTSIYGSNDPEFCEKLKTLQDELKQFWEDQIRAVVDIKIQLTASVEVMAKEAFNLEKALGLPNSSSSTSLSDAPLLKLEEEYKKMVNSYNEIRNERFKEYLDLKEQENELCEVLDETPHLSDFRNTLDEAVEGKSPRLYIPTGEDLTAAVARIHTLKGLQNQLETEFEKLKRELKNILDDCEIRPFNKVECAAFDHDVIFPCTKLNFESLLEVTEGYRLTKAELATRAEELRTEISTLWHKMLKDNEELQGFLSIYNNFRKSTIEKLEEKLKSLKLERKEKMKELILASRIALDELWTRCCYSDDQ
;
A
#
# COMPACT_ATOMS: atom_id res chain seq x y z
N MET A 1 -4.03 -28.47 40.12
CA MET A 1 -4.64 -29.75 40.55
C MET A 1 -3.68 -30.83 40.11
N SER A 2 -2.86 -31.30 41.06
CA SER A 2 -1.96 -32.43 40.84
C SER A 2 -2.75 -33.56 40.20
N GLY A 3 -2.26 -34.05 39.06
CA GLY A 3 -2.88 -35.14 38.34
C GLY A 3 -2.95 -36.36 39.26
N ASN A 4 -4.13 -36.58 39.83
CA ASN A 4 -4.56 -37.93 40.13
C ASN A 4 -4.44 -38.68 38.80
N LEU A 5 -3.33 -39.41 38.61
CA LEU A 5 -3.45 -40.75 38.05
C LEU A 5 -4.67 -41.34 38.73
N ASP A 6 -5.67 -41.67 37.93
CA ASP A 6 -6.98 -42.08 38.44
C ASP A 6 -6.70 -43.09 39.56
N ASP A 7 -7.34 -42.96 40.73
CA ASP A 7 -7.03 -43.83 41.89
C ASP A 7 -7.08 -45.32 41.49
N HIS A 8 -7.81 -45.62 40.41
CA HIS A 8 -7.79 -46.86 39.66
C HIS A 8 -6.45 -47.23 38.98
N GLU A 9 -5.81 -46.34 38.21
CA GLU A 9 -4.53 -46.56 37.51
C GLU A 9 -3.37 -46.79 38.49
N ASN A 10 -3.30 -46.00 39.56
CA ASN A 10 -2.29 -46.19 40.61
C ASN A 10 -2.46 -47.53 41.34
N LYS A 11 -3.71 -47.95 41.59
CA LYS A 11 -4.02 -49.28 42.12
C LYS A 11 -3.62 -50.38 41.14
N LEU A 12 -3.80 -50.18 39.84
CA LEU A 12 -3.47 -51.14 38.81
C LEU A 12 -1.95 -51.33 38.66
N ILE A 13 -1.18 -50.23 38.65
CA ILE A 13 0.29 -50.26 38.65
C ILE A 13 0.80 -50.95 39.91
N SER A 14 0.25 -50.59 41.08
CA SER A 14 0.64 -51.22 42.35
C SER A 14 0.32 -52.72 42.37
N ALA A 15 -0.83 -53.14 41.83
CA ALA A 15 -1.19 -54.55 41.71
C ALA A 15 -0.26 -55.31 40.75
N HIS A 16 0.15 -54.71 39.64
CA HIS A 16 1.11 -55.31 38.72
C HIS A 16 2.51 -55.45 39.34
N LEU A 17 2.99 -54.42 40.05
CA LEU A 17 4.27 -54.50 40.75
C LEU A 17 4.25 -55.58 41.85
N GLN A 18 3.14 -55.69 42.58
CA GLN A 18 2.96 -56.72 43.59
C GLN A 18 2.92 -58.12 42.98
N ASN A 19 2.26 -58.30 41.83
CA ASN A 19 2.23 -59.57 41.11
C ASN A 19 3.63 -59.95 40.59
N MET A 20 4.38 -59.01 40.02
CA MET A 20 5.76 -59.26 39.60
C MET A 20 6.63 -59.70 40.78
N LYS A 21 6.48 -59.07 41.95
CA LYS A 21 7.21 -59.46 43.16
C LYS A 21 6.90 -60.90 43.58
N LEU A 22 5.62 -61.27 43.65
CA LEU A 22 5.19 -62.62 44.01
C LEU A 22 5.71 -63.65 42.99
N THR A 23 5.60 -63.36 41.70
CA THR A 23 6.09 -64.24 40.63
C THR A 23 7.60 -64.46 40.73
N CYS A 24 8.37 -63.41 41.04
CA CYS A 24 9.80 -63.55 41.29
C CYS A 24 10.09 -64.41 42.52
N GLU A 25 9.38 -64.21 43.63
CA GLU A 25 9.53 -65.01 44.86
C GLU A 25 9.27 -66.51 44.60
N ASP A 26 8.19 -66.84 43.91
CA ASP A 26 7.85 -68.22 43.51
C ASP A 26 8.95 -68.81 42.61
N SER A 27 9.43 -68.04 41.63
CA SER A 27 10.49 -68.47 40.70
C SER A 27 11.83 -68.70 41.41
N PHE A 28 12.18 -67.86 42.40
CA PHE A 28 13.39 -68.05 43.21
C PHE A 28 13.29 -69.27 44.11
N GLU A 29 12.11 -69.54 44.68
CA GLU A 29 11.86 -70.73 45.50
C GLU A 29 11.98 -72.01 44.66
N GLU A 30 11.41 -72.01 43.45
CA GLU A 30 11.52 -73.13 42.50
C GLU A 30 12.98 -73.35 42.06
N LEU A 31 13.73 -72.28 41.75
CA LEU A 31 15.16 -72.36 41.45
C LEU A 31 15.96 -72.93 42.63
N ARG A 32 15.68 -72.48 43.86
CA ARG A 32 16.32 -72.99 45.07
C ARG A 32 16.07 -74.48 45.24
N MET A 33 14.83 -74.93 45.09
CA MET A 33 14.44 -76.34 45.20
C MET A 33 15.15 -77.21 44.16
N ASN A 34 15.13 -76.78 42.89
CA ASN A 34 15.76 -77.52 41.79
C ASN A 34 17.28 -77.60 41.93
N TRP A 35 17.96 -76.48 42.22
CA TRP A 35 19.40 -76.49 42.42
C TRP A 35 19.83 -77.26 43.68
N THR A 36 19.04 -77.21 44.76
CA THR A 36 19.28 -78.05 45.95
C THR A 36 19.17 -79.54 45.60
N SER A 37 18.23 -79.91 44.72
CA SER A 37 18.10 -81.29 44.25
C SER A 37 19.25 -81.76 43.35
N ILE A 38 19.91 -80.85 42.61
CA ILE A 38 20.99 -81.18 41.67
C ILE A 38 22.35 -81.22 42.37
N TYR A 39 22.66 -80.19 43.18
CA TYR A 39 23.98 -79.96 43.76
C TYR A 39 24.07 -80.33 45.26
N GLY A 40 22.93 -80.43 45.95
CA GLY A 40 22.88 -80.57 47.42
C GLY A 40 23.01 -79.22 48.15
N SER A 41 22.67 -79.19 49.44
CA SER A 41 22.48 -77.93 50.19
C SER A 41 23.75 -77.13 50.51
N ASN A 42 24.95 -77.67 50.27
CA ASN A 42 26.23 -77.09 50.70
C ASN A 42 27.28 -76.95 49.58
N ASP A 43 26.85 -76.97 48.32
CA ASP A 43 27.78 -76.87 47.18
C ASP A 43 28.25 -75.42 46.94
N PRO A 44 29.56 -75.14 46.85
CA PRO A 44 30.08 -73.82 46.48
C PRO A 44 29.59 -73.32 45.10
N GLU A 45 29.34 -74.22 44.15
CA GLU A 45 28.82 -73.92 42.81
C GLU A 45 27.40 -73.34 42.87
N PHE A 46 26.59 -73.74 43.87
CA PHE A 46 25.26 -73.16 44.12
C PHE A 46 25.35 -71.66 44.45
N CYS A 47 26.29 -71.28 45.32
CA CYS A 47 26.51 -69.89 45.71
C CYS A 47 27.04 -69.04 44.55
N GLU A 48 27.93 -69.59 43.71
CA GLU A 48 28.42 -68.87 42.52
C GLU A 48 27.31 -68.61 41.51
N LYS A 49 26.47 -69.62 41.20
CA LYS A 49 25.33 -69.44 40.27
C LYS A 49 24.30 -68.44 40.77
N LEU A 50 24.01 -68.45 42.08
CA LEU A 50 23.11 -67.49 42.70
C LEU A 50 23.67 -66.06 42.62
N LYS A 51 25.00 -65.90 42.79
CA LYS A 51 25.67 -64.62 42.63
C LYS A 51 25.63 -64.13 41.17
N THR A 52 25.89 -65.01 40.20
CA THR A 52 25.78 -64.66 38.77
C THR A 52 24.36 -64.20 38.42
N LEU A 53 23.34 -64.93 38.85
CA LEU A 53 21.94 -64.55 38.65
C LEU A 53 21.60 -63.20 39.31
N GLN A 54 22.11 -62.97 40.52
CA GLN A 54 21.94 -61.69 41.21
C GLN A 54 22.58 -60.54 40.43
N ASP A 55 23.79 -60.73 39.90
CA ASP A 55 24.51 -59.73 39.11
C ASP A 55 23.78 -59.44 37.79
N GLU A 56 23.28 -60.48 37.10
CA GLU A 56 22.49 -60.34 35.86
C GLU A 56 21.17 -59.59 36.09
N LEU A 57 20.42 -59.93 37.15
CA LEU A 57 19.19 -59.23 37.50
C LEU A 57 19.44 -57.78 37.90
N LYS A 58 20.54 -57.53 38.64
CA LYS A 58 20.94 -56.17 39.00
C LYS A 58 21.26 -55.36 37.75
N GLN A 59 22.04 -55.92 36.82
CA GLN A 59 22.38 -55.27 35.56
C GLN A 59 21.11 -54.97 34.73
N PHE A 60 20.18 -55.92 34.63
CA PHE A 60 18.91 -55.73 33.93
C PHE A 60 18.12 -54.53 34.48
N TRP A 61 17.94 -54.44 35.81
CA TRP A 61 17.22 -53.32 36.41
C TRP A 61 17.98 -51.99 36.28
N GLU A 62 19.30 -52.00 36.41
CA GLU A 62 20.13 -50.82 36.18
C GLU A 62 19.99 -50.31 34.73
N ASP A 63 19.91 -51.21 33.75
CA ASP A 63 19.70 -50.85 32.35
C ASP A 63 18.30 -50.28 32.10
N GLN A 64 17.25 -50.87 32.69
CA GLN A 64 15.88 -50.34 32.60
C GLN A 64 15.75 -48.96 33.26
N ILE A 65 16.34 -48.78 34.45
CA ILE A 65 16.35 -47.49 35.14
C ILE A 65 17.12 -46.45 34.32
N ARG A 66 18.29 -46.82 33.79
CA ARG A 66 19.10 -45.92 32.94
C ARG A 66 18.32 -45.48 31.71
N ALA A 67 17.67 -46.40 31.01
CA ALA A 67 16.85 -46.07 29.84
C ALA A 67 15.73 -45.07 30.17
N VAL A 68 15.01 -45.26 31.29
CA VAL A 68 13.94 -44.34 31.70
C VAL A 68 14.51 -42.97 32.14
N VAL A 69 15.66 -42.95 32.82
CA VAL A 69 16.34 -41.72 33.21
C VAL A 69 16.80 -40.94 31.96
N ASP A 70 17.36 -41.62 30.96
CA ASP A 70 17.78 -41.00 29.71
C ASP A 70 16.60 -40.38 28.95
N ILE A 71 15.47 -41.09 28.87
CA ILE A 71 14.22 -40.55 28.30
C ILE A 71 13.77 -39.29 29.05
N LYS A 72 13.79 -39.32 30.39
CA LYS A 72 13.42 -38.17 31.22
C LYS A 72 14.33 -36.97 30.96
N ILE A 73 15.64 -37.18 30.84
CA ILE A 73 16.61 -36.12 30.54
C ILE A 73 16.33 -35.50 29.17
N GLN A 74 16.14 -36.33 28.14
CA GLN A 74 15.84 -35.88 26.78
C GLN A 74 14.53 -35.06 26.73
N LEU A 75 13.49 -35.56 27.39
CA LEU A 75 12.19 -34.91 27.42
C LEU A 75 12.22 -33.58 28.18
N THR A 76 12.97 -33.50 29.27
CA THR A 76 13.19 -32.25 30.02
C THR A 76 13.89 -31.21 29.14
N ALA A 77 14.95 -31.61 28.43
CA ALA A 77 15.67 -30.72 27.52
C ALA A 77 14.78 -30.24 26.36
N SER A 78 13.96 -31.13 25.78
CA SER A 78 13.00 -30.80 24.72
C SER A 78 12.00 -29.75 25.20
N VAL A 79 11.39 -29.98 26.37
CA VAL A 79 10.45 -29.04 27.01
C VAL A 79 11.10 -27.68 27.25
N GLU A 80 12.32 -27.62 27.79
CA GLU A 80 13.02 -26.36 28.05
C GLU A 80 13.26 -25.54 26.77
N VAL A 81 13.67 -26.21 25.69
CA VAL A 81 13.87 -25.57 24.39
C VAL A 81 12.55 -25.02 23.84
N MET A 82 11.50 -25.84 23.83
CA MET A 82 10.19 -25.41 23.29
C MET A 82 9.53 -24.33 24.15
N ALA A 83 9.65 -24.41 25.48
CA ALA A 83 9.14 -23.38 26.39
C ALA A 83 9.83 -22.03 26.13
N LYS A 84 11.15 -22.04 25.94
CA LYS A 84 11.92 -20.84 25.60
C LYS A 84 11.54 -20.28 24.23
N GLU A 85 11.33 -21.15 23.25
CA GLU A 85 10.88 -20.74 21.91
C GLU A 85 9.47 -20.13 21.96
N ALA A 86 8.52 -20.79 22.62
CA ALA A 86 7.17 -20.30 22.81
C ALA A 86 7.17 -18.92 23.48
N PHE A 87 7.94 -18.75 24.56
CA PHE A 87 8.08 -17.45 25.25
C PHE A 87 8.65 -16.36 24.34
N ASN A 88 9.68 -16.67 23.55
CA ASN A 88 10.27 -15.72 22.62
C ASN A 88 9.28 -15.31 21.52
N LEU A 89 8.51 -16.27 20.99
CA LEU A 89 7.47 -16.02 19.99
C LEU A 89 6.31 -15.22 20.56
N GLU A 90 5.83 -15.52 21.77
CA GLU A 90 4.79 -14.72 22.45
C GLU A 90 5.24 -13.26 22.59
N LYS A 91 6.45 -13.04 23.10
CA LYS A 91 7.01 -11.71 23.28
C LYS A 91 7.17 -10.98 21.94
N ALA A 92 7.66 -11.66 20.91
CA ALA A 92 7.86 -11.04 19.59
C ALA A 92 6.55 -10.74 18.87
N LEU A 93 5.51 -11.56 19.05
CA LEU A 93 4.18 -11.36 18.48
C LEU A 93 3.31 -10.41 19.29
N GLY A 94 3.75 -9.99 20.49
CA GLY A 94 2.97 -9.18 21.41
C GLY A 94 1.75 -9.91 21.99
N LEU A 95 1.84 -11.24 22.12
CA LEU A 95 0.77 -12.07 22.67
C LEU A 95 0.83 -12.12 24.21
N PRO A 96 -0.30 -12.32 24.91
CA PRO A 96 -0.29 -12.53 26.36
C PRO A 96 0.49 -13.81 26.72
N ASN A 97 1.28 -13.76 27.80
CA ASN A 97 2.20 -14.82 28.25
C ASN A 97 1.47 -16.08 28.78
N SER A 98 0.85 -16.83 27.88
CA SER A 98 0.13 -18.07 28.18
C SER A 98 1.06 -19.24 28.51
N SER A 99 2.30 -19.21 28.00
CA SER A 99 3.37 -20.19 28.26
C SER A 99 3.79 -20.30 29.73
N SER A 100 3.49 -19.26 30.53
CA SER A 100 3.83 -19.15 31.96
C SER A 100 2.67 -19.50 32.91
N SER A 101 1.55 -19.99 32.36
CA SER A 101 0.37 -20.30 33.17
C SER A 101 0.64 -21.39 34.22
N THR A 102 0.17 -21.17 35.44
CA THR A 102 0.28 -22.12 36.57
C THR A 102 -0.27 -23.51 36.25
N SER A 103 -1.17 -23.61 35.25
CA SER A 103 -1.75 -24.86 34.79
C SER A 103 -0.76 -25.80 34.10
N LEU A 104 0.32 -25.28 33.51
CA LEU A 104 1.34 -26.10 32.80
C LEU A 104 2.45 -26.59 33.73
N SER A 105 2.66 -25.93 34.86
CA SER A 105 3.73 -26.26 35.81
C SER A 105 3.55 -27.60 36.53
N ASP A 106 2.32 -28.12 36.59
CA ASP A 106 1.98 -29.37 37.29
C ASP A 106 1.78 -30.57 36.35
N ALA A 107 1.96 -30.38 35.03
CA ALA A 107 1.68 -31.42 34.04
C ALA A 107 2.82 -32.45 33.90
N PRO A 108 2.53 -33.73 33.58
CA PRO A 108 3.55 -34.70 33.20
C PRO A 108 4.38 -34.21 32.01
N LEU A 109 5.69 -34.46 32.03
CA LEU A 109 6.65 -33.99 31.01
C LEU A 109 6.19 -34.26 29.56
N LEU A 110 5.57 -35.42 29.30
CA LEU A 110 5.15 -35.80 27.95
C LEU A 110 3.96 -34.96 27.46
N LYS A 111 3.03 -34.63 28.35
CA LYS A 111 1.94 -33.68 28.05
C LYS A 111 2.48 -32.27 27.86
N LEU A 112 3.47 -31.88 28.67
CA LEU A 112 4.07 -30.56 28.59
C LEU A 112 4.80 -30.33 27.25
N GLU A 113 5.54 -31.34 26.76
CA GLU A 113 6.16 -31.31 25.43
C GLU A 113 5.11 -31.16 24.32
N GLU A 114 4.03 -31.95 24.38
CA GLU A 114 2.97 -31.90 23.38
C GLU A 114 2.28 -30.52 23.32
N GLU A 115 1.98 -29.94 24.49
CA GLU A 115 1.38 -28.61 24.59
C GLU A 115 2.31 -27.51 24.08
N TYR A 116 3.59 -27.50 24.48
CA TYR A 116 4.54 -26.52 23.96
C TYR A 116 4.76 -26.67 22.45
N LYS A 117 4.80 -27.89 21.92
CA LYS A 117 4.90 -28.13 20.48
C LYS A 117 3.70 -27.57 19.73
N LYS A 118 2.47 -27.80 20.21
CA LYS A 118 1.25 -27.21 19.63
C LYS A 118 1.31 -25.68 19.66
N MET A 119 1.74 -25.12 20.79
CA MET A 119 1.85 -23.69 21.00
C MET A 119 2.88 -23.04 20.06
N VAL A 120 4.09 -23.59 19.96
CA VAL A 120 5.13 -23.13 19.03
C VAL A 120 4.66 -23.20 17.59
N ASN A 121 4.01 -24.29 17.19
CA ASN A 121 3.46 -24.43 15.83
C ASN A 121 2.41 -23.35 15.54
N SER A 122 1.46 -23.15 16.45
CA SER A 122 0.42 -22.13 16.31
C SER A 122 1.01 -20.71 16.23
N TYR A 123 2.03 -20.39 17.04
CA TYR A 123 2.68 -19.08 16.97
C TYR A 123 3.47 -18.88 15.68
N ASN A 124 4.10 -19.93 15.15
CA ASN A 124 4.76 -19.85 13.86
C ASN A 124 3.76 -19.66 12.71
N GLU A 125 2.57 -20.29 12.77
CA GLU A 125 1.48 -20.03 11.83
C GLU A 125 1.05 -18.55 11.87
N ILE A 126 0.75 -18.02 13.06
CA ILE A 126 0.39 -16.60 13.24
C ILE A 126 1.49 -15.68 12.70
N ARG A 127 2.76 -15.97 13.02
CA ARG A 127 3.90 -15.20 12.52
C ARG A 127 3.95 -15.17 11.00
N ASN A 128 3.78 -16.32 10.35
CA ASN A 128 3.84 -16.42 8.90
C ASN A 128 2.67 -15.70 8.22
N GLU A 129 1.46 -15.82 8.77
CA GLU A 129 0.28 -15.10 8.28
C GLU A 129 0.46 -13.59 8.39
N ARG A 130 0.84 -13.08 9.56
CA ARG A 130 1.10 -11.65 9.77
C ARG A 130 2.19 -11.12 8.86
N PHE A 131 3.24 -11.90 8.65
CA PHE A 131 4.33 -11.49 7.76
C PHE A 131 3.86 -11.38 6.31
N LYS A 132 3.08 -12.34 5.85
CA LYS A 132 2.47 -12.31 4.52
C LYS A 132 1.55 -11.09 4.36
N GLU A 133 0.64 -10.89 5.31
CA GLU A 133 -0.27 -9.74 5.31
C GLU A 133 0.50 -8.40 5.29
N TYR A 134 1.54 -8.27 6.11
CA TYR A 134 2.38 -7.07 6.12
C TYR A 134 3.04 -6.80 4.76
N LEU A 135 3.52 -7.83 4.07
CA LEU A 135 4.11 -7.67 2.74
C LEU A 135 3.05 -7.22 1.71
N ASP A 136 1.87 -7.83 1.73
CA ASP A 136 0.77 -7.46 0.82
C ASP A 136 0.30 -6.01 1.08
N LEU A 137 0.24 -5.59 2.34
CA LEU A 137 -0.09 -4.21 2.73
C LEU A 137 0.99 -3.23 2.28
N LYS A 138 2.26 -3.63 2.38
CA LYS A 138 3.38 -2.80 1.95
C LYS A 138 3.42 -2.60 0.45
N GLU A 139 3.16 -3.65 -0.33
CA GLU A 139 3.04 -3.54 -1.78
C GLU A 139 1.93 -2.55 -2.15
N GLN A 140 0.76 -2.66 -1.50
CA GLN A 140 -0.33 -1.68 -1.66
C GLN A 140 0.06 -0.26 -1.26
N GLU A 141 0.81 -0.06 -0.17
CA GLU A 141 1.28 1.27 0.22
C GLU A 141 2.20 1.85 -0.85
N ASN A 142 3.16 1.07 -1.35
CA ASN A 142 4.11 1.50 -2.36
C ASN A 142 3.42 1.97 -3.64
N GLU A 143 2.46 1.18 -4.15
CA GLU A 143 1.69 1.55 -5.34
C GLU A 143 0.90 2.86 -5.14
N LEU A 144 0.24 3.01 -3.99
CA LEU A 144 -0.50 4.22 -3.66
C LEU A 144 0.42 5.44 -3.51
N CYS A 145 1.57 5.26 -2.88
CA CYS A 145 2.58 6.30 -2.69
C CYS A 145 3.18 6.76 -4.03
N GLU A 146 3.45 5.85 -4.97
CA GLU A 146 3.91 6.20 -6.32
C GLU A 146 2.89 7.08 -7.06
N VAL A 147 1.60 6.74 -6.97
CA VAL A 147 0.53 7.53 -7.59
C VAL A 147 0.38 8.91 -6.95
N LEU A 148 0.49 8.98 -5.62
CA LEU A 148 0.26 10.19 -4.83
C LEU A 148 1.49 11.09 -4.67
N ASP A 149 2.66 10.63 -5.11
CA ASP A 149 3.97 11.26 -4.83
C ASP A 149 4.24 11.41 -3.33
N GLU A 150 3.87 10.38 -2.56
CA GLU A 150 4.06 10.29 -1.11
C GLU A 150 5.21 9.34 -0.78
N THR A 151 5.83 9.49 0.39
CA THR A 151 6.87 8.56 0.83
C THR A 151 6.26 7.34 1.53
N PRO A 152 6.61 6.10 1.15
CA PRO A 152 6.19 4.90 1.88
C PRO A 152 6.70 4.92 3.33
N HIS A 153 5.87 4.48 4.26
CA HIS A 153 6.23 4.43 5.68
C HIS A 153 6.60 3.02 6.15
N LEU A 154 6.05 1.99 5.51
CA LEU A 154 6.30 0.60 5.85
C LEU A 154 7.72 0.21 5.46
N SER A 155 8.49 -0.25 6.45
CA SER A 155 9.93 -0.46 6.29
C SER A 155 10.29 -1.64 5.36
N ASP A 156 11.48 -1.56 4.77
CA ASP A 156 12.14 -2.65 4.06
C ASP A 156 12.66 -3.74 5.01
N PHE A 157 11.76 -4.61 5.44
CA PHE A 157 12.16 -5.82 6.14
C PHE A 157 12.50 -6.91 5.11
N ARG A 158 13.80 -7.25 5.03
CA ARG A 158 14.26 -8.44 4.31
C ARG A 158 14.25 -9.64 5.27
N ASN A 159 13.53 -10.68 4.90
CA ASN A 159 13.49 -11.97 5.60
C ASN A 159 14.63 -12.91 5.19
N THR A 160 15.71 -12.39 4.60
CA THR A 160 16.86 -13.19 4.22
C THR A 160 17.75 -13.43 5.43
N LEU A 161 17.75 -14.66 5.92
CA LEU A 161 18.67 -15.19 6.92
C LEU A 161 20.15 -15.12 6.44
N ASP A 162 20.39 -14.85 5.15
CA ASP A 162 21.68 -15.04 4.47
C ASP A 162 22.59 -13.80 4.36
N GLU A 163 22.14 -12.61 4.74
CA GLU A 163 23.00 -11.40 4.71
C GLU A 163 23.28 -10.89 6.13
N ALA A 164 24.02 -11.69 6.89
CA ALA A 164 24.75 -11.20 8.06
C ALA A 164 25.90 -10.30 7.58
N VAL A 165 25.58 -9.06 7.22
CA VAL A 165 26.58 -8.02 7.06
C VAL A 165 27.18 -7.74 8.44
N GLU A 166 28.51 -7.85 8.53
CA GLU A 166 29.29 -7.70 9.76
C GLU A 166 28.81 -6.53 10.63
N GLY A 167 28.34 -6.85 11.84
CA GLY A 167 28.16 -5.89 12.93
C GLY A 167 26.74 -5.40 13.22
N LYS A 168 25.71 -5.82 12.47
CA LYS A 168 24.31 -5.59 12.86
C LYS A 168 23.55 -6.91 12.77
N SER A 169 23.24 -7.51 13.92
CA SER A 169 22.23 -8.57 13.97
C SER A 169 20.98 -8.04 13.26
N PRO A 170 20.49 -8.70 12.19
CA PRO A 170 19.17 -8.39 11.66
C PRO A 170 18.23 -8.59 12.83
N ARG A 171 17.67 -7.51 13.37
CA ARG A 171 16.53 -7.65 14.27
C ARG A 171 15.46 -8.29 13.39
N LEU A 172 15.20 -9.58 13.58
CA LEU A 172 14.02 -10.25 13.03
C LEU A 172 12.81 -9.50 13.61
N TYR A 173 12.39 -8.47 12.89
CA TYR A 173 11.18 -7.75 13.22
C TYR A 173 10.00 -8.62 12.81
N ILE A 174 9.16 -8.93 13.79
CA ILE A 174 7.91 -9.66 13.56
C ILE A 174 6.80 -8.62 13.68
N PRO A 175 6.01 -8.37 12.62
CA PRO A 175 4.90 -7.43 12.69
C PRO A 175 3.94 -7.80 13.81
N THR A 176 3.68 -6.85 14.71
CA THR A 176 2.68 -7.00 15.76
C THR A 176 1.28 -6.74 15.19
N GLY A 177 0.24 -7.08 15.96
CA GLY A 177 -1.14 -6.73 15.56
C GLY A 177 -1.37 -5.22 15.48
N GLU A 178 -0.66 -4.43 16.29
CA GLU A 178 -0.72 -2.97 16.25
C GLU A 178 -0.11 -2.43 14.95
N ASP A 179 1.01 -3.00 14.51
CA ASP A 179 1.68 -2.60 13.26
C ASP A 179 0.79 -2.85 12.03
N LEU A 180 0.12 -4.01 11.99
CA LEU A 180 -0.84 -4.33 10.93
C LEU A 180 -2.05 -3.38 10.96
N THR A 181 -2.58 -3.09 12.15
CA THR A 181 -3.70 -2.15 12.31
C THR A 181 -3.33 -0.75 11.83
N ALA A 182 -2.12 -0.28 12.17
CA ALA A 182 -1.59 0.99 11.71
C ALA A 182 -1.39 1.02 10.19
N ALA A 183 -0.84 -0.06 9.60
CA ALA A 183 -0.67 -0.22 8.17
C ALA A 183 -2.01 -0.17 7.41
N VAL A 184 -3.02 -0.89 7.89
CA VAL A 184 -4.38 -0.87 7.33
C VAL A 184 -4.99 0.53 7.40
N ALA A 185 -4.88 1.22 8.53
CA ALA A 185 -5.38 2.59 8.68
C ALA A 185 -4.67 3.59 7.74
N ARG A 186 -3.36 3.42 7.55
CA ARG A 186 -2.56 4.20 6.61
C ARG A 186 -3.02 3.99 5.17
N ILE A 187 -3.17 2.74 4.74
CA ILE A 187 -3.65 2.40 3.39
C ILE A 187 -5.07 2.94 3.15
N HIS A 188 -5.95 2.85 4.14
CA HIS A 188 -7.28 3.43 4.05
C HIS A 188 -7.21 4.95 3.83
N THR A 189 -6.31 5.64 4.53
CA THR A 189 -6.09 7.09 4.36
C THR A 189 -5.56 7.41 2.96
N LEU A 190 -4.57 6.66 2.47
CA LEU A 190 -4.00 6.83 1.12
C LEU A 190 -5.04 6.58 0.02
N LYS A 191 -5.86 5.54 0.14
CA LYS A 191 -7.00 5.30 -0.79
C LYS A 191 -7.99 6.46 -0.78
N GLY A 192 -8.23 7.06 0.39
CA GLY A 192 -9.05 8.28 0.51
C GLY A 192 -8.47 9.46 -0.28
N LEU A 193 -7.15 9.67 -0.20
CA LEU A 193 -6.46 10.72 -0.96
C LEU A 193 -6.44 10.43 -2.47
N GLN A 194 -6.25 9.17 -2.88
CA GLN A 194 -6.33 8.76 -4.28
C GLN A 194 -7.70 9.07 -4.88
N ASN A 195 -8.78 8.72 -4.18
CA ASN A 195 -10.15 9.01 -4.64
C ASN A 195 -10.40 10.53 -4.78
N GLN A 196 -9.85 11.34 -3.87
CA GLN A 196 -9.93 12.80 -3.96
C GLN A 196 -9.15 13.32 -5.18
N LEU A 197 -7.94 12.82 -5.40
CA LEU A 197 -7.12 13.15 -6.56
C LEU A 197 -7.84 12.81 -7.86
N GLU A 198 -8.40 11.61 -8.00
CA GLU A 198 -9.16 11.17 -9.17
C GLU A 198 -10.38 12.07 -9.44
N THR A 199 -11.11 12.43 -8.39
CA THR A 199 -12.28 13.30 -8.50
C THR A 199 -11.90 14.70 -9.02
N GLU A 200 -10.86 15.30 -8.46
CA GLU A 200 -10.38 16.62 -8.89
C GLU A 200 -9.72 16.56 -10.28
N PHE A 201 -9.01 15.47 -10.60
CA PHE A 201 -8.40 15.24 -11.91
C PHE A 201 -9.46 15.19 -13.01
N GLU A 202 -10.55 14.43 -12.83
CA GLU A 202 -11.64 14.35 -13.82
C GLU A 202 -12.47 15.63 -13.90
N LYS A 203 -12.60 16.37 -12.80
CA LYS A 203 -13.20 17.71 -12.82
C LYS A 203 -12.34 18.69 -13.63
N LEU A 204 -11.02 18.67 -13.43
CA LEU A 204 -10.07 19.52 -14.13
C LEU A 204 -10.00 19.19 -15.62
N LYS A 205 -10.01 17.91 -16.00
CA LYS A 205 -10.10 17.47 -17.41
C LYS A 205 -11.35 18.01 -18.10
N ARG A 206 -12.52 17.91 -17.44
CA ARG A 206 -13.77 18.46 -17.97
C ARG A 206 -13.72 19.97 -18.10
N GLU A 207 -13.13 20.66 -17.12
CA GLU A 207 -12.97 22.11 -17.19
C GLU A 207 -12.08 22.52 -18.36
N LEU A 208 -10.90 21.91 -18.51
CA LEU A 208 -9.99 22.18 -19.61
C LEU A 208 -10.68 21.95 -20.96
N LYS A 209 -11.40 20.83 -21.11
CA LYS A 209 -12.18 20.54 -22.31
C LYS A 209 -13.18 21.65 -22.62
N ASN A 210 -13.95 22.09 -21.63
CA ASN A 210 -14.91 23.17 -21.80
C ASN A 210 -14.23 24.49 -22.21
N ILE A 211 -13.07 24.82 -21.64
CA ILE A 211 -12.34 26.03 -22.03
C ILE A 211 -11.83 25.93 -23.47
N LEU A 212 -11.28 24.78 -23.86
CA LEU A 212 -10.82 24.54 -25.23
C LEU A 212 -11.97 24.66 -26.24
N ASP A 213 -13.12 24.05 -25.94
CA ASP A 213 -14.33 24.10 -26.76
C ASP A 213 -14.89 25.54 -26.85
N ASP A 214 -14.98 26.25 -25.72
CA ASP A 214 -15.45 27.64 -25.64
C ASP A 214 -14.59 28.60 -26.46
N CYS A 215 -13.29 28.35 -26.50
CA CYS A 215 -12.31 29.19 -27.19
C CYS A 215 -12.04 28.72 -28.64
N GLU A 216 -12.66 27.62 -29.08
CA GLU A 216 -12.37 26.96 -30.37
C GLU A 216 -10.88 26.63 -30.56
N ILE A 217 -10.23 26.16 -29.48
CA ILE A 217 -8.83 25.77 -29.46
C ILE A 217 -8.74 24.24 -29.54
N ARG A 218 -7.89 23.73 -30.42
CA ARG A 218 -7.59 22.30 -30.46
C ARG A 218 -6.42 21.96 -29.53
N PRO A 219 -6.46 20.80 -28.85
CA PRO A 219 -5.30 20.28 -28.15
C PRO A 219 -4.06 20.30 -29.04
N PHE A 220 -2.96 20.84 -28.53
CA PHE A 220 -1.69 20.87 -29.26
C PHE A 220 -0.50 20.49 -28.40
N ASN A 221 -0.59 20.68 -27.09
CA ASN A 221 0.50 20.33 -26.18
C ASN A 221 0.43 18.84 -25.80
N LYS A 222 1.55 18.29 -25.33
CA LYS A 222 1.62 16.86 -25.00
C LYS A 222 0.67 16.44 -23.88
N VAL A 223 0.44 17.31 -22.91
CA VAL A 223 -0.43 17.04 -21.74
C VAL A 223 -1.90 16.99 -22.15
N GLU A 224 -2.37 17.95 -22.93
CA GLU A 224 -3.74 17.99 -23.46
C GLU A 224 -3.99 16.81 -24.39
N CYS A 225 -3.05 16.52 -25.29
CA CYS A 225 -3.15 15.36 -26.16
C CYS A 225 -3.23 14.09 -25.32
N ALA A 226 -2.34 13.89 -24.35
CA ALA A 226 -2.41 12.73 -23.46
C ALA A 226 -3.71 12.66 -22.65
N ALA A 227 -4.25 13.80 -22.21
CA ALA A 227 -5.48 13.85 -21.41
C ALA A 227 -6.76 13.50 -22.18
N PHE A 228 -6.79 13.72 -23.50
CA PHE A 228 -7.99 13.56 -24.33
C PHE A 228 -7.86 12.54 -25.46
N ASP A 229 -6.66 12.11 -25.81
CA ASP A 229 -6.41 11.07 -26.80
C ASP A 229 -6.59 9.67 -26.19
N HIS A 230 -7.15 8.75 -26.97
CA HIS A 230 -7.39 7.38 -26.54
C HIS A 230 -6.15 6.49 -26.68
N ASP A 231 -5.18 6.90 -27.49
CA ASP A 231 -3.98 6.11 -27.81
C ASP A 231 -2.81 6.32 -26.82
N VAL A 232 -2.94 7.25 -25.86
CA VAL A 232 -1.89 7.59 -24.88
C VAL A 232 -2.38 7.33 -23.47
N ILE A 233 -1.59 6.59 -22.67
CA ILE A 233 -1.89 6.36 -21.26
C ILE A 233 -1.52 7.62 -20.48
N PHE A 234 -2.53 8.29 -19.92
CA PHE A 234 -2.37 9.45 -19.04
C PHE A 234 -2.94 9.12 -17.64
N PRO A 235 -2.15 8.43 -16.79
CA PRO A 235 -2.64 7.95 -15.51
C PRO A 235 -2.87 9.11 -14.54
N CYS A 236 -3.82 8.93 -13.63
CA CYS A 236 -4.13 9.89 -12.57
C CYS A 236 -3.06 9.85 -11.47
N THR A 237 -1.90 10.44 -11.73
CA THR A 237 -0.83 10.64 -10.74
C THR A 237 -0.77 12.09 -10.29
N LYS A 238 -0.16 12.34 -9.13
CA LYS A 238 0.03 13.69 -8.60
C LYS A 238 0.77 14.60 -9.58
N LEU A 239 1.84 14.09 -10.20
CA LEU A 239 2.62 14.80 -11.21
C LEU A 239 1.78 15.17 -12.45
N ASN A 240 0.98 14.24 -12.95
CA ASN A 240 0.12 14.48 -14.11
C ASN A 240 -1.01 15.46 -13.78
N PHE A 241 -1.56 15.40 -12.56
CA PHE A 241 -2.53 16.36 -12.07
C PHE A 241 -1.96 17.78 -12.04
N GLU A 242 -0.75 17.96 -11.52
CA GLU A 242 -0.08 19.27 -11.47
C GLU A 242 0.20 19.81 -12.87
N SER A 243 0.67 18.96 -13.78
CA SER A 243 0.89 19.32 -15.19
C SER A 243 -0.42 19.75 -15.87
N LEU A 244 -1.52 19.03 -15.61
CA LEU A 244 -2.84 19.36 -16.15
C LEU A 244 -3.36 20.68 -15.55
N LEU A 245 -3.09 20.95 -14.28
CA LEU A 245 -3.49 22.17 -13.59
C LEU A 245 -2.79 23.40 -14.17
N GLU A 246 -1.49 23.31 -14.38
CA GLU A 246 -0.70 24.37 -15.02
C GLU A 246 -1.25 24.72 -16.40
N VAL A 247 -1.50 23.69 -17.23
CA VAL A 247 -2.07 23.88 -18.57
C VAL A 247 -3.46 24.52 -18.50
N THR A 248 -4.31 24.04 -17.58
CA THR A 248 -5.66 24.59 -17.42
C THR A 248 -5.63 26.05 -17.01
N GLU A 249 -4.73 26.43 -16.10
CA GLU A 249 -4.56 27.82 -15.68
C GLU A 249 -4.10 28.71 -16.84
N GLY A 250 -3.17 28.24 -17.66
CA GLY A 250 -2.77 28.93 -18.89
C GLY A 250 -3.96 29.23 -19.81
N TYR A 251 -4.86 28.26 -19.99
CA TYR A 251 -6.07 28.48 -20.81
C TYR A 251 -7.13 29.35 -20.16
N ARG A 252 -7.23 29.38 -18.82
CA ARG A 252 -8.10 30.36 -18.14
C ARG A 252 -7.66 31.79 -18.47
N LEU A 253 -6.35 32.03 -18.47
CA LEU A 253 -5.79 33.32 -18.89
C LEU A 253 -6.08 33.61 -20.36
N THR A 254 -5.83 32.66 -21.27
CA THR A 254 -6.16 32.82 -22.69
C THR A 254 -7.64 33.12 -22.92
N LYS A 255 -8.55 32.44 -22.20
CA LYS A 255 -9.99 32.70 -22.27
C LYS A 255 -10.33 34.15 -21.86
N ALA A 256 -9.71 34.65 -20.80
CA ALA A 256 -9.88 36.03 -20.35
C ALA A 256 -9.32 37.05 -21.37
N GLU A 257 -8.17 36.76 -21.99
CA GLU A 257 -7.58 37.58 -23.04
C GLU A 257 -8.48 37.66 -24.28
N LEU A 258 -9.02 36.52 -24.75
CA LEU A 258 -9.96 36.49 -25.88
C LEU A 258 -11.24 37.27 -25.58
N ALA A 259 -11.79 37.14 -24.37
CA ALA A 259 -12.95 37.91 -23.95
C ALA A 259 -12.68 39.43 -23.95
N THR A 260 -11.53 39.83 -23.41
CA THR A 260 -11.09 41.23 -23.40
C THR A 260 -10.92 41.76 -24.83
N ARG A 261 -10.21 40.99 -25.67
CA ARG A 261 -9.95 41.36 -27.07
C ARG A 261 -11.24 41.50 -27.88
N ALA A 262 -12.20 40.60 -27.69
CA ALA A 262 -13.49 40.69 -28.35
C ALA A 262 -14.20 42.01 -27.97
N GLU A 263 -14.19 42.39 -26.69
CA GLU A 263 -14.83 43.60 -26.22
C GLU A 263 -14.13 44.89 -26.68
N GLU A 264 -12.81 44.90 -26.71
CA GLU A 264 -12.02 46.00 -27.30
C GLU A 264 -12.40 46.21 -28.77
N LEU A 265 -12.49 45.13 -29.55
CA LEU A 265 -12.87 45.20 -30.96
C LEU A 265 -14.28 45.72 -31.14
N ARG A 266 -15.26 45.27 -30.33
CA ARG A 266 -16.63 45.81 -30.37
C ARG A 266 -16.66 47.30 -30.05
N THR A 267 -15.86 47.73 -29.07
CA THR A 267 -15.75 49.14 -28.68
C THR A 267 -15.11 49.98 -29.81
N GLU A 268 -14.04 49.50 -30.42
CA GLU A 268 -13.40 50.15 -31.58
C GLU A 268 -14.36 50.26 -32.77
N ILE A 269 -15.06 49.17 -33.11
CA ILE A 269 -16.05 49.13 -34.19
C ILE A 269 -17.14 50.16 -33.92
N SER A 270 -17.75 50.14 -32.74
CA SER A 270 -18.83 51.05 -32.36
C SER A 270 -18.39 52.51 -32.43
N THR A 271 -17.20 52.80 -31.90
CA THR A 271 -16.62 54.15 -31.94
C THR A 271 -16.40 54.63 -33.37
N LEU A 272 -15.85 53.78 -34.24
CA LEU A 272 -15.62 54.12 -35.64
C LEU A 272 -16.94 54.26 -36.41
N TRP A 273 -17.92 53.40 -36.13
CA TRP A 273 -19.25 53.41 -36.73
C TRP A 273 -19.98 54.72 -36.47
N HIS A 274 -20.02 55.16 -35.20
CA HIS A 274 -20.63 56.43 -34.82
C HIS A 274 -19.90 57.63 -35.44
N LYS A 275 -18.56 57.61 -35.51
CA LYS A 275 -17.78 58.67 -36.17
C LYS A 275 -18.05 58.78 -37.68
N MET A 276 -18.47 57.69 -38.31
CA MET A 276 -18.86 57.66 -39.72
C MET A 276 -20.35 57.97 -39.95
N LEU A 277 -21.11 58.27 -38.88
CA LEU A 277 -22.55 58.58 -38.91
C LEU A 277 -23.38 57.51 -39.64
N LYS A 278 -23.00 56.24 -39.46
CA LYS A 278 -23.72 55.09 -40.03
C LYS A 278 -24.90 54.70 -39.14
N ASP A 279 -25.84 53.96 -39.70
CA ASP A 279 -27.06 53.54 -39.00
C ASP A 279 -26.77 52.63 -37.79
N ASN A 280 -27.44 52.89 -36.67
CA ASN A 280 -27.23 52.17 -35.42
C ASN A 280 -27.93 50.80 -35.39
N GLU A 281 -29.03 50.61 -36.13
CA GLU A 281 -29.70 49.29 -36.16
C GLU A 281 -28.81 48.25 -36.83
N GLU A 282 -28.14 48.61 -37.93
CA GLU A 282 -27.14 47.75 -38.58
C GLU A 282 -25.98 47.36 -37.64
N LEU A 283 -25.51 48.30 -36.81
CA LEU A 283 -24.44 48.03 -35.84
C LEU A 283 -24.90 47.03 -34.78
N GLN A 284 -26.07 47.25 -34.18
CA GLN A 284 -26.62 46.35 -33.17
C GLN A 284 -26.91 44.96 -33.73
N GLY A 285 -27.42 44.89 -34.96
CA GLY A 285 -27.59 43.63 -35.69
C GLY A 285 -26.27 42.87 -35.81
N PHE A 286 -25.20 43.53 -36.25
CA PHE A 286 -23.87 42.91 -36.35
C PHE A 286 -23.31 42.47 -34.99
N LEU A 287 -23.33 43.34 -33.98
CA LEU A 287 -22.77 43.03 -32.65
C LEU A 287 -23.54 41.92 -31.92
N SER A 288 -24.86 41.82 -32.14
CA SER A 288 -25.68 40.76 -31.55
C SER A 288 -25.34 39.37 -32.08
N ILE A 289 -24.97 39.26 -33.36
CA ILE A 289 -24.50 38.01 -33.98
C ILE A 289 -23.13 37.60 -33.40
N TYR A 290 -22.26 38.59 -33.17
CA TYR A 290 -20.87 38.41 -32.75
C TYR A 290 -20.65 38.78 -31.27
N ASN A 291 -21.54 38.30 -30.41
CA ASN A 291 -21.60 38.61 -28.97
C ASN A 291 -20.71 37.72 -28.08
N ASN A 292 -20.13 36.65 -28.62
CA ASN A 292 -19.24 35.73 -27.90
C ASN A 292 -17.75 36.06 -28.13
N PHE A 293 -16.84 35.31 -27.50
CA PHE A 293 -15.39 35.53 -27.55
C PHE A 293 -14.63 34.41 -28.29
N ARG A 294 -15.33 33.62 -29.10
CA ARG A 294 -14.71 32.55 -29.89
C ARG A 294 -13.72 33.12 -30.90
N LYS A 295 -12.71 32.34 -31.29
CA LYS A 295 -11.72 32.75 -32.30
C LYS A 295 -12.37 33.18 -33.61
N SER A 296 -13.33 32.40 -34.12
CA SER A 296 -14.09 32.76 -35.33
C SER A 296 -14.81 34.10 -35.22
N THR A 297 -15.31 34.45 -34.03
CA THR A 297 -15.97 35.73 -33.77
C THR A 297 -14.97 36.88 -33.74
N ILE A 298 -13.82 36.71 -33.09
CA ILE A 298 -12.74 37.70 -33.09
C ILE A 298 -12.27 37.98 -34.52
N GLU A 299 -12.04 36.95 -35.33
CA GLU A 299 -11.67 37.10 -36.74
C GLU A 299 -12.69 37.93 -37.53
N LYS A 300 -13.99 37.71 -37.30
CA LYS A 300 -15.08 38.48 -37.94
C LYS A 300 -15.13 39.93 -37.48
N LEU A 301 -14.89 40.19 -36.19
CA LEU A 301 -14.77 41.54 -35.66
C LEU A 301 -13.56 42.28 -36.26
N GLU A 302 -12.40 41.62 -36.35
CA GLU A 302 -11.19 42.20 -36.95
C GLU A 302 -11.37 42.50 -38.45
N GLU A 303 -11.98 41.58 -39.19
CA GLU A 303 -12.33 41.76 -40.60
C GLU A 303 -13.25 42.98 -40.78
N LYS A 304 -14.29 43.11 -39.93
CA LYS A 304 -15.21 44.24 -39.99
C LYS A 304 -14.53 45.56 -39.63
N LEU A 305 -13.71 45.58 -38.59
CA LEU A 305 -12.95 46.75 -38.19
C LEU A 305 -12.00 47.21 -39.30
N LYS A 306 -11.33 46.28 -39.98
CA LYS A 306 -10.46 46.55 -41.14
C LYS A 306 -11.27 47.14 -42.30
N SER A 307 -12.43 46.56 -42.61
CA SER A 307 -13.34 47.06 -43.64
C SER A 307 -13.80 48.51 -43.35
N LEU A 308 -14.18 48.81 -42.11
CA LEU A 308 -14.59 50.16 -41.70
C LEU A 308 -13.43 51.17 -41.77
N LYS A 309 -12.22 50.77 -41.35
CA LYS A 309 -11.03 51.62 -41.45
C LYS A 309 -10.71 51.95 -42.92
N LEU A 310 -10.91 51.01 -43.84
CA LEU A 310 -10.73 51.23 -45.28
C LEU A 310 -11.83 52.14 -45.86
N GLU A 311 -13.11 51.88 -45.53
CA GLU A 311 -14.24 52.72 -45.97
C GLU A 311 -14.05 54.17 -45.52
N ARG A 312 -13.61 54.40 -44.27
CA ARG A 312 -13.30 55.74 -43.77
C ARG A 312 -12.19 56.41 -44.59
N LYS A 313 -11.15 55.67 -44.96
CA LYS A 313 -10.02 56.20 -45.73
C LYS A 313 -10.48 56.64 -47.13
N GLU A 314 -11.31 55.85 -47.80
CA GLU A 314 -11.84 56.22 -49.13
C GLU A 314 -12.78 57.42 -49.04
N LYS A 315 -13.71 57.45 -48.07
CA LYS A 315 -14.56 58.64 -47.85
C LYS A 315 -13.77 59.92 -47.58
N MET A 316 -12.69 59.80 -46.80
CA MET A 316 -11.79 60.94 -46.54
C MET A 316 -11.09 61.40 -47.82
N LYS A 317 -10.64 60.46 -48.66
CA LYS A 317 -10.02 60.76 -49.95
C LYS A 317 -11.01 61.47 -50.88
N GLU A 318 -12.25 60.99 -50.97
CA GLU A 318 -13.32 61.64 -51.76
C GLU A 318 -13.57 63.06 -51.27
N LEU A 319 -13.68 63.27 -49.95
CA LEU A 319 -13.87 64.60 -49.37
C LEU A 319 -12.70 65.55 -49.68
N ILE A 320 -11.46 65.06 -49.58
CA ILE A 320 -10.27 65.84 -49.92
C ILE A 320 -10.26 66.22 -51.39
N LEU A 321 -10.59 65.28 -52.29
CA LEU A 321 -10.65 65.56 -53.73
C LEU A 321 -11.75 66.58 -54.05
N ALA A 322 -12.95 66.43 -53.49
CA ALA A 322 -14.03 67.39 -53.64
C ALA A 322 -13.64 68.78 -53.12
N SER A 323 -12.95 68.83 -51.96
CA SER A 323 -12.46 70.08 -51.38
C SER A 323 -11.37 70.73 -52.24
N ARG A 324 -10.47 69.94 -52.84
CA ARG A 324 -9.45 70.42 -53.79
C ARG A 324 -10.08 71.01 -55.05
N ILE A 325 -11.10 70.36 -55.59
CA ILE A 325 -11.86 70.87 -56.75
C ILE A 325 -12.55 72.19 -56.37
N ALA A 326 -13.24 72.24 -55.24
CA ALA A 326 -13.90 73.46 -54.78
C ALA A 326 -12.89 74.61 -54.52
N LEU A 327 -11.71 74.29 -54.01
CA LEU A 327 -10.62 75.26 -53.84
C LEU A 327 -10.12 75.76 -55.20
N ASP A 328 -9.90 74.89 -56.17
CA ASP A 328 -9.48 75.25 -57.54
C ASP A 328 -10.52 76.14 -58.25
N GLU A 329 -11.81 75.83 -58.08
CA GLU A 329 -12.91 76.66 -58.58
C GLU A 329 -12.88 78.07 -57.94
N LEU A 330 -12.68 78.16 -56.62
CA LEU A 330 -12.54 79.43 -55.92
C LEU A 330 -11.28 80.19 -56.32
N TRP A 331 -10.18 79.47 -56.53
CA TRP A 331 -8.89 80.00 -56.99
C TRP A 331 -9.02 80.69 -58.34
N THR A 332 -9.64 79.97 -59.29
CA THR A 332 -9.93 80.46 -60.64
C THR A 332 -10.82 81.70 -60.61
N ARG A 333 -11.86 81.72 -59.76
CA ARG A 333 -12.77 82.87 -59.63
C ARG A 333 -12.10 84.13 -59.07
N CYS A 334 -11.05 83.96 -58.27
CA CYS A 334 -10.30 85.08 -57.68
C CYS A 334 -9.11 85.54 -58.55
N CYS A 335 -8.87 84.88 -59.70
CA CYS A 335 -7.77 85.19 -60.63
C CYS A 335 -6.37 85.16 -60.00
N TYR A 336 -6.13 84.25 -59.05
CA TYR A 336 -4.80 84.05 -58.47
C TYR A 336 -3.85 83.40 -59.49
N SER A 337 -2.54 83.68 -59.38
CA SER A 337 -1.52 83.09 -60.25
C SER A 337 -1.16 81.66 -59.81
N ASP A 338 -0.57 80.87 -60.72
CA ASP A 338 -0.12 79.49 -60.43
C ASP A 338 0.95 79.39 -59.32
N ASP A 339 1.72 80.46 -59.08
CA ASP A 339 2.77 80.52 -58.05
C ASP A 339 2.24 80.81 -56.64
N GLN A 340 1.02 81.34 -56.52
CA GLN A 340 0.36 81.63 -55.24
C GLN A 340 -0.32 80.37 -54.71
#